data_AF-A0A1G6VEW4-F1
#
_entry.id   AF-A0A1G6VEW4-F1
#
_cell.length_a   1.000
_cell.length_b   1.000
_cell.length_c   1.000
_cell.angle_alpha   90.00
_cell.angle_beta   90.00
_cell.angle_gamma   90.00
#
_symmetry.space_group_name_H-M   'P 1'
#
loop_
_entity.id
_entity.type
_entity.pdbx_description
1 polymer ?
#
loop_
_entity_poly.entity_id
_entity_poly.type
_entity_poly.pdbx_seq_one_letter_code
_entity_poly.pdbx_strand_id
1 'polypeptide(L)'
;MNKITPINLEDESAKHCSIKQAAHHSALTPDSFAESAKGKTGFYRIIKAAGYSMDGFKAAYKFEAAFRQVVWLNVVLLAAVIMMPFTLGIKMMLVLASFLSLIVELINTGIEACVDHTSTAKHPLAKIAKDVGSAAQFVSLCLLTILWLMALSVFL
;
A
#
# COMPACT_ATOMS: atom_id res chain seq x y z
N MET A 1 -62.27 17.32 9.16
CA MET A 1 -62.09 15.93 9.63
C MET A 1 -62.66 14.98 8.59
N ASN A 2 -61.84 14.55 7.63
CA ASN A 2 -62.25 13.56 6.63
C ASN A 2 -61.98 12.15 7.19
N LYS A 3 -63.00 11.30 7.10
CA LYS A 3 -63.01 9.92 7.58
C LYS A 3 -62.08 9.04 6.74
N ILE A 4 -61.22 8.28 7.41
CA ILE A 4 -60.44 7.18 6.84
C ILE A 4 -61.37 5.97 6.76
N THR A 5 -61.39 5.29 5.61
CA THR A 5 -62.09 3.99 5.40
C THR A 5 -61.01 2.94 5.09
N PRO A 6 -61.12 1.71 5.61
CA PRO A 6 -59.99 0.80 5.75
C PRO A 6 -59.67 0.04 4.45
N ILE A 7 -58.39 -0.31 4.30
CA ILE A 7 -57.89 -1.22 3.27
C ILE A 7 -57.72 -2.60 3.94
N ASN A 8 -58.41 -3.61 3.43
CA ASN A 8 -58.10 -5.04 3.65
C ASN A 8 -58.51 -5.76 2.35
N LEU A 9 -57.55 -6.13 1.51
CA LEU A 9 -56.83 -7.41 1.41
C LEU A 9 -57.68 -8.55 0.87
N GLU A 10 -57.01 -9.32 -0.01
CA GLU A 10 -57.38 -10.61 -0.61
C GLU A 10 -58.27 -10.50 -1.85
N ASP A 11 -58.10 -11.26 -2.92
CA ASP A 11 -57.07 -12.17 -3.44
C ASP A 11 -57.73 -12.63 -4.75
N GLU A 12 -57.12 -12.39 -5.90
CA GLU A 12 -57.38 -13.17 -7.12
C GLU A 12 -56.59 -12.56 -8.28
N SER A 13 -55.49 -13.21 -8.66
CA SER A 13 -55.36 -13.76 -10.01
C SER A 13 -53.95 -14.30 -10.18
N ALA A 14 -53.75 -15.49 -9.63
CA ALA A 14 -52.87 -16.44 -10.28
C ALA A 14 -53.41 -16.67 -11.70
N LYS A 15 -52.72 -16.11 -12.71
CA LYS A 15 -52.50 -16.64 -14.08
C LYS A 15 -52.36 -15.50 -15.09
N HIS A 16 -51.17 -14.95 -15.22
CA HIS A 16 -50.65 -14.70 -16.58
C HIS A 16 -49.14 -14.50 -16.64
N CYS A 17 -48.56 -15.18 -17.62
CA CYS A 17 -47.35 -14.80 -18.34
C CYS A 17 -45.99 -15.10 -17.69
N SER A 18 -45.50 -16.29 -18.00
CA SER A 18 -44.07 -16.63 -18.05
C SER A 18 -43.31 -15.67 -18.96
N ILE A 19 -42.70 -14.59 -18.45
CA ILE A 19 -41.58 -13.90 -19.13
C ILE A 19 -40.55 -13.39 -18.11
N LYS A 20 -39.39 -14.04 -18.11
CA LYS A 20 -38.05 -13.55 -17.73
C LYS A 20 -37.83 -13.09 -16.29
N GLN A 21 -37.68 -14.08 -15.42
CA GLN A 21 -36.68 -14.01 -14.35
C GLN A 21 -35.31 -14.41 -14.91
N ALA A 22 -34.61 -13.45 -15.53
CA ALA A 22 -33.20 -13.57 -15.87
C ALA A 22 -32.63 -12.17 -16.18
N ALA A 23 -31.48 -11.86 -15.58
CA ALA A 23 -30.62 -10.70 -15.84
C ALA A 23 -30.94 -9.38 -15.11
N HIS A 24 -30.74 -9.32 -13.78
CA HIS A 24 -30.24 -8.10 -13.14
C HIS A 24 -29.51 -8.35 -11.79
N HIS A 25 -28.68 -9.40 -11.75
CA HIS A 25 -27.77 -9.67 -10.63
C HIS A 25 -26.46 -10.28 -11.16
N SER A 26 -25.72 -9.50 -11.93
CA SER A 26 -24.46 -9.96 -12.52
C SER A 26 -23.57 -8.77 -12.88
N ALA A 27 -23.06 -8.05 -11.87
CA ALA A 27 -21.84 -7.25 -11.97
C ALA A 27 -21.57 -6.60 -10.60
N LEU A 28 -20.91 -7.33 -9.69
CA LEU A 28 -20.07 -6.84 -8.58
C LEU A 28 -19.81 -8.01 -7.62
N THR A 29 -19.02 -8.99 -8.07
CA THR A 29 -18.31 -9.88 -7.16
C THR A 29 -16.84 -9.47 -7.19
N PRO A 30 -16.27 -8.91 -6.10
CA PRO A 30 -14.82 -8.65 -5.97
C PRO A 30 -13.97 -9.94 -5.92
N ASP A 31 -14.55 -11.09 -6.24
CA ASP A 31 -14.01 -12.40 -5.89
C ASP A 31 -12.92 -12.88 -6.86
N SER A 32 -12.80 -12.30 -8.06
CA SER A 32 -11.93 -12.87 -9.11
C SER A 32 -10.43 -12.78 -8.83
N PHE A 33 -9.94 -11.71 -8.19
CA PHE A 33 -8.51 -11.57 -7.90
C PHE A 33 -8.09 -12.34 -6.64
N ALA A 34 -8.93 -12.30 -5.60
CA ALA A 34 -8.71 -13.00 -4.34
C ALA A 34 -8.88 -14.53 -4.50
N GLU A 35 -9.83 -15.00 -5.31
CA GLU A 35 -9.99 -16.43 -5.60
C GLU A 35 -8.87 -16.97 -6.49
N SER A 36 -8.41 -16.22 -7.50
CA SER A 36 -7.33 -16.68 -8.38
C SER A 36 -5.99 -16.86 -7.65
N ALA A 37 -5.84 -16.33 -6.44
CA ALA A 37 -4.67 -16.51 -5.58
C ALA A 37 -4.71 -17.80 -4.73
N LYS A 38 -5.88 -18.43 -4.60
CA LYS A 38 -6.11 -19.56 -3.68
C LYS A 38 -6.16 -20.87 -4.48
N GLY A 39 -5.00 -21.54 -4.66
CA GLY A 39 -5.00 -22.89 -5.24
C GLY A 39 -3.68 -23.51 -5.73
N LYS A 40 -2.51 -22.85 -5.60
CA LYS A 40 -1.25 -23.41 -6.11
C LYS A 40 -0.18 -23.47 -5.02
N THR A 41 0.20 -24.67 -4.59
CA THR A 41 1.18 -24.94 -3.52
C THR A 41 2.63 -24.94 -4.03
N GLY A 42 3.60 -24.65 -3.14
CA GLY A 42 5.03 -24.81 -3.37
C GLY A 42 5.81 -23.60 -3.91
N PHE A 43 7.04 -23.85 -4.40
CA PHE A 43 8.02 -22.86 -4.90
C PHE A 43 7.49 -21.90 -5.98
N TYR A 44 6.52 -22.35 -6.78
CA TYR A 44 5.86 -21.52 -7.78
C TYR A 44 5.21 -20.26 -7.16
N ARG A 45 4.68 -20.36 -5.94
CA ARG A 45 4.08 -19.22 -5.22
C ARG A 45 5.14 -18.21 -4.75
N ILE A 46 6.33 -18.68 -4.39
CA ILE A 46 7.46 -17.82 -3.98
C ILE A 46 7.97 -17.04 -5.19
N ILE A 47 8.17 -17.71 -6.33
CA ILE A 47 8.62 -17.06 -7.57
C ILE A 47 7.58 -16.03 -8.05
N LYS A 48 6.29 -16.38 -8.00
CA LYS A 48 5.21 -15.44 -8.37
C LYS A 48 5.13 -14.26 -7.40
N ALA A 49 5.28 -14.49 -6.09
CA ALA A 49 5.33 -13.43 -5.09
C ALA A 49 6.54 -12.50 -5.30
N ALA A 50 7.71 -13.04 -5.62
CA ALA A 50 8.89 -12.25 -5.98
C ALA A 50 8.64 -11.40 -7.24
N GLY A 51 7.88 -11.92 -8.21
CA GLY A 51 7.39 -11.15 -9.36
C GLY A 51 6.55 -9.94 -8.95
N TYR A 52 5.56 -10.14 -8.08
CA TYR A 52 4.74 -9.03 -7.56
C TYR A 52 5.56 -8.02 -6.75
N SER A 53 6.52 -8.47 -5.95
CA SER A 53 7.44 -7.56 -5.25
C SER A 53 8.24 -6.70 -6.24
N MET A 54 8.80 -7.31 -7.28
CA MET A 54 9.57 -6.61 -8.31
C MET A 54 8.72 -5.58 -9.06
N ASP A 55 7.47 -5.92 -9.37
CA ASP A 55 6.55 -4.98 -10.01
C ASP A 55 6.21 -3.80 -9.09
N GLY A 56 6.05 -4.03 -7.79
CA GLY A 56 5.89 -2.98 -6.78
C GLY A 56 7.09 -2.03 -6.72
N PHE A 57 8.32 -2.57 -6.67
CA PHE A 57 9.55 -1.76 -6.71
C PHE A 57 9.67 -0.93 -8.00
N LYS A 58 9.38 -1.53 -9.15
CA LYS A 58 9.40 -0.83 -10.44
C LYS A 58 8.35 0.28 -10.49
N ALA A 59 7.16 0.04 -9.98
CA ALA A 59 6.10 1.03 -9.92
C ALA A 59 6.51 2.21 -9.03
N ALA A 60 6.97 1.95 -7.80
CA ALA A 60 7.45 3.00 -6.89
C ALA A 60 8.60 3.81 -7.52
N TYR A 61 9.58 3.16 -8.14
CA TYR A 61 10.68 3.85 -8.81
C TYR A 61 10.25 4.70 -10.01
N LYS A 62 9.31 4.20 -10.81
CA LYS A 62 8.84 4.88 -12.01
C LYS A 62 7.97 6.09 -11.67
N PHE A 63 7.04 5.93 -10.74
CA PHE A 63 6.01 6.93 -10.48
C PHE A 63 6.39 7.90 -9.35
N GLU A 64 7.15 7.47 -8.33
CA GLU A 64 7.49 8.32 -7.19
C GLU A 64 8.91 8.90 -7.26
N ALA A 65 8.98 10.23 -7.33
CA ALA A 65 10.24 10.96 -7.30
C ALA A 65 10.94 10.86 -5.94
N ALA A 66 10.18 10.90 -4.84
CA ALA A 66 10.70 10.77 -3.49
C ALA A 66 11.37 9.40 -3.30
N PHE A 67 10.73 8.32 -3.74
CA PHE A 67 11.33 6.98 -3.70
C PHE A 67 12.66 6.91 -4.45
N ARG A 68 12.78 7.52 -5.65
CA ARG A 68 14.07 7.58 -6.36
C ARG A 68 15.14 8.31 -5.57
N GLN A 69 14.80 9.42 -4.91
CA GLN A 69 15.75 10.18 -4.09
C GLN A 69 16.25 9.33 -2.92
N VAL A 70 15.36 8.65 -2.22
CA VAL A 70 15.72 7.77 -1.09
C VAL A 70 16.57 6.59 -1.57
N VAL A 71 16.28 6.01 -2.74
CA VAL A 71 17.13 4.96 -3.36
C VAL A 71 18.54 5.48 -3.61
N TRP A 72 18.69 6.61 -4.30
CA TRP A 72 20.01 7.16 -4.62
C TRP A 72 20.80 7.58 -3.36
N LEU A 73 20.12 8.17 -2.38
CA LEU A 73 20.70 8.45 -1.07
C LEU A 73 21.27 7.17 -0.45
N ASN A 74 20.47 6.11 -0.37
CA ASN A 74 20.90 4.85 0.23
C ASN A 74 22.01 4.14 -0.56
N VAL A 75 22.04 4.27 -1.90
CA VAL A 75 23.16 3.76 -2.71
C VAL A 75 24.48 4.41 -2.31
N VAL A 76 24.50 5.74 -2.16
CA VAL A 76 25.69 6.49 -1.73
C VAL A 76 26.08 6.12 -0.29
N LEU A 77 25.11 6.05 0.62
CA LEU A 77 25.35 5.69 2.02
C LEU A 77 25.89 4.26 2.16
N LEU A 78 25.35 3.28 1.44
CA LEU A 78 25.82 1.90 1.46
C LEU A 78 27.24 1.77 0.87
N ALA A 79 27.56 2.51 -0.20
CA ALA A 79 28.93 2.59 -0.70
C ALA A 79 29.88 3.13 0.37
N ALA A 80 29.49 4.19 1.08
CA ALA A 80 30.26 4.75 2.19
C ALA A 80 30.44 3.76 3.35
N VAL A 81 29.43 2.95 3.71
CA VAL A 81 29.54 1.89 4.74
C VAL A 81 30.63 0.88 4.40
N ILE A 82 30.78 0.53 3.12
CA ILE A 82 31.79 -0.42 2.66
C ILE A 82 33.18 0.21 2.77
N MET A 83 33.34 1.46 2.31
CA MET A 83 34.63 2.16 2.23
C MET A 83 35.17 2.61 3.59
N MET A 84 34.30 2.86 4.57
CA MET A 84 34.68 3.38 5.88
C MET A 84 35.15 2.26 6.84
N PRO A 85 36.15 2.52 7.70
CA PRO A 85 36.70 1.53 8.63
C PRO A 85 35.83 1.35 9.90
N PHE A 86 34.51 1.25 9.73
CA PHE A 86 33.58 0.98 10.82
C PHE A 86 33.68 -0.46 11.32
N THR A 87 33.40 -0.67 12.60
CA THR A 87 33.22 -2.02 13.15
C THR A 87 31.99 -2.70 12.54
N LEU A 88 31.96 -4.04 12.55
CA LEU A 88 30.85 -4.81 11.97
C LEU A 88 29.48 -4.40 12.56
N GLY A 89 29.42 -4.17 13.87
CA GLY A 89 28.19 -3.74 14.56
C GLY A 89 27.65 -2.41 14.02
N ILE A 90 28.52 -1.42 13.82
CA ILE A 90 28.13 -0.12 13.23
C ILE A 90 27.65 -0.32 11.79
N LYS A 91 28.38 -1.10 10.98
CA LYS A 91 27.96 -1.39 9.60
C LYS A 91 26.57 -2.03 9.54
N MET A 92 26.29 -3.02 10.40
CA MET A 92 24.98 -3.68 10.47
C MET A 92 23.86 -2.70 10.82
N MET A 93 24.08 -1.80 11.78
CA MET A 93 23.09 -0.78 12.16
C MET A 93 22.83 0.25 11.05
N LEU A 94 23.86 0.70 10.34
CA LEU A 94 23.71 1.63 9.21
C LEU A 94 22.99 0.98 8.02
N VAL A 95 23.29 -0.29 7.72
CA VAL A 95 22.57 -1.06 6.70
C VAL A 95 21.10 -1.22 7.11
N LEU A 96 20.82 -1.61 8.37
CA LEU A 96 19.45 -1.75 8.87
C LEU A 96 18.66 -0.44 8.73
N ALA A 97 19.23 0.69 9.16
CA ALA A 97 18.60 2.00 9.06
C ALA A 97 18.36 2.42 7.59
N SER A 98 19.30 2.10 6.71
CA SER A 98 19.21 2.37 5.27
C SER A 98 18.00 1.64 4.66
N PHE A 99 17.89 0.33 4.91
CA PHE A 99 16.76 -0.46 4.44
C PHE A 99 15.44 -0.07 5.11
N LEU A 100 15.44 0.31 6.39
CA LEU A 100 14.25 0.82 7.06
C LEU A 100 13.69 2.06 6.35
N SER A 101 14.55 3.01 5.94
CA SER A 101 14.12 4.20 5.20
C SER A 101 13.50 3.87 3.83
N LEU A 102 13.97 2.82 3.16
CA LEU A 102 13.40 2.35 1.90
C LEU A 102 12.06 1.64 2.11
N ILE A 103 11.95 0.84 3.18
CA ILE A 103 10.71 0.15 3.53
C ILE A 103 9.61 1.16 3.85
N VAL A 104 9.91 2.16 4.69
CA VAL A 104 8.94 3.18 5.08
C VAL A 104 8.50 4.02 3.88
N GLU A 105 9.42 4.38 2.98
CA GLU A 105 9.08 5.08 1.73
C GLU A 105 8.15 4.25 0.84
N LEU A 106 8.42 2.95 0.65
CA LEU A 106 7.54 2.06 -0.12
C LEU A 106 6.14 1.98 0.48
N ILE A 107 6.04 1.92 1.80
CA ILE A 107 4.76 1.94 2.50
C ILE A 107 4.06 3.28 2.27
N ASN A 108 4.78 4.40 2.37
CA ASN A 108 4.23 5.74 2.11
C ASN A 108 3.69 5.85 0.68
N THR A 109 4.48 5.46 -0.32
CA THR A 109 4.04 5.38 -1.73
C THR A 109 2.79 4.51 -1.89
N GLY A 110 2.75 3.35 -1.23
CA GLY A 110 1.59 2.47 -1.27
C GLY A 110 0.32 3.11 -0.67
N ILE A 111 0.46 3.81 0.45
CA ILE A 111 -0.64 4.55 1.08
C ILE A 111 -1.12 5.67 0.16
N GLU A 112 -0.21 6.47 -0.41
CA GLU A 112 -0.55 7.54 -1.34
C GLU A 112 -1.32 7.01 -2.55
N ALA A 113 -0.86 5.91 -3.16
CA ALA A 113 -1.56 5.26 -4.27
C ALA A 113 -2.97 4.77 -3.89
N CYS A 114 -3.15 4.21 -2.70
CA CYS A 114 -4.46 3.77 -2.22
C CYS A 114 -5.42 4.94 -1.95
N VAL A 115 -4.90 6.01 -1.36
CA VAL A 115 -5.67 7.22 -1.06
C VAL A 115 -6.06 7.95 -2.35
N ASP A 116 -5.14 8.06 -3.30
CA ASP A 116 -5.39 8.70 -4.61
C ASP A 116 -6.36 7.92 -5.48
N HIS A 117 -6.40 6.59 -5.33
CA HIS A 117 -7.40 5.78 -6.02
C HIS A 117 -8.82 5.98 -5.45
N THR A 118 -8.95 6.20 -4.13
CA THR A 118 -10.25 6.19 -3.43
C THR A 118 -10.88 7.58 -3.24
N SER A 119 -10.09 8.65 -3.27
CA SER A 119 -10.55 10.01 -2.95
C SER A 119 -10.72 10.88 -4.22
N THR A 120 -11.91 10.89 -4.83
CA THR A 120 -12.21 11.74 -6.00
C THR A 120 -12.43 13.22 -5.66
N ALA A 121 -12.67 13.54 -4.39
CA ALA A 121 -12.75 14.90 -3.84
C ALA A 121 -11.76 15.06 -2.67
N LYS A 122 -11.36 16.30 -2.34
CA LYS A 122 -10.47 16.57 -1.19
C LYS A 122 -11.17 16.18 0.12
N HIS A 123 -10.84 15.00 0.66
CA HIS A 123 -11.38 14.52 1.92
C HIS A 123 -10.41 14.78 3.09
N PRO A 124 -10.86 15.32 4.24
CA PRO A 124 -9.98 15.56 5.39
C PRO A 124 -9.21 14.32 5.86
N LEU A 125 -9.85 13.14 5.86
CA LEU A 125 -9.21 11.89 6.23
C LEU A 125 -8.14 11.44 5.23
N ALA A 126 -8.34 11.69 3.93
CA ALA A 126 -7.34 11.38 2.89
C ALA A 126 -6.07 12.20 3.11
N LYS A 127 -6.23 13.48 3.48
CA LYS A 127 -5.11 14.33 3.87
C LYS A 127 -4.36 13.77 5.08
N ILE A 128 -5.08 13.41 6.15
CA ILE A 128 -4.46 12.84 7.36
C ILE A 128 -3.68 11.57 7.04
N ALA A 129 -4.23 10.67 6.22
CA ALA A 129 -3.54 9.43 5.84
C ALA A 129 -2.19 9.71 5.15
N LYS A 130 -2.16 10.66 4.22
CA LYS A 130 -0.93 11.08 3.52
C LYS A 130 0.07 11.77 4.46
N ASP A 131 -0.43 12.69 5.29
CA ASP A 131 0.41 13.45 6.24
C ASP A 131 1.10 12.49 7.23
N VAL A 132 0.38 11.47 7.73
CA VAL A 132 0.94 10.46 8.64
C VAL A 132 1.97 9.56 7.93
N GLY A 133 1.71 9.15 6.68
CA GLY A 133 2.68 8.40 5.88
C GLY A 133 3.99 9.17 5.67
N SER A 134 3.87 10.44 5.27
CA SER A 134 5.01 11.35 5.11
C SER A 134 5.76 11.59 6.43
N ALA A 135 5.04 11.71 7.56
CA ALA A 135 5.65 11.84 8.88
C ALA A 135 6.44 10.58 9.28
N ALA A 136 5.93 9.38 9.01
CA ALA A 136 6.66 8.14 9.26
C ALA A 136 7.98 8.11 8.46
N GLN A 137 7.94 8.52 7.19
CA GLN A 137 9.14 8.61 6.37
C GLN A 137 10.16 9.62 6.91
N PHE A 138 9.69 10.79 7.31
CA PHE A 138 10.54 11.81 7.93
C PHE A 138 11.24 11.28 9.19
N VAL A 139 10.52 10.56 10.06
CA VAL A 139 11.10 9.95 11.27
C VAL A 139 12.15 8.89 10.90
N SER A 140 11.91 8.08 9.87
CA SER A 140 12.89 7.10 9.40
C SER A 140 14.17 7.76 8.87
N LEU A 141 14.07 8.88 8.15
CA LEU A 141 15.22 9.64 7.67
C LEU A 141 15.96 10.35 8.82
N CYS A 142 15.25 10.82 9.84
CA CYS A 142 15.86 11.34 11.06
C CYS A 142 16.69 10.26 11.76
N LEU A 143 16.14 9.06 11.94
CA LEU A 143 16.85 7.93 12.53
C LEU A 143 18.11 7.57 11.73
N LEU A 144 17.99 7.49 10.40
CA LEU A 144 19.12 7.24 9.51
C LEU A 144 20.22 8.31 9.70
N THR A 145 19.83 9.58 9.71
CA THR A 145 20.76 10.71 9.90
C THR A 145 21.46 10.64 11.25
N ILE A 146 20.73 10.40 12.33
CA ILE A 146 21.29 10.29 13.69
C ILE A 146 22.32 9.16 13.77
N LEU A 147 21.99 7.99 13.23
CA LEU A 147 22.92 6.84 13.25
C LEU A 147 24.19 7.11 12.44
N TRP A 148 24.07 7.81 11.30
CA TRP A 148 25.25 8.26 10.53
C TRP A 148 26.11 9.25 11.31
N LEU A 149 25.51 10.25 11.96
CA LEU A 149 26.24 11.22 12.77
C LEU A 149 26.96 10.53 13.94
N MET A 150 26.31 9.60 14.62
CA MET A 150 26.92 8.80 15.69
C MET A 150 28.06 7.90 15.19
N ALA A 151 27.93 7.33 14.00
CA ALA A 151 29.00 6.55 13.40
C ALA A 151 30.21 7.45 13.06
N LEU A 152 29.96 8.62 12.47
CA LEU A 152 31.00 9.58 12.10
C LEU A 152 31.71 10.22 13.31
N SER A 153 31.00 10.42 14.43
CA SER A 153 31.61 10.98 15.64
C SER A 153 32.70 10.10 16.25
N VAL A 154 32.84 8.85 15.81
CA VAL A 154 33.96 7.97 16.20
C VAL A 154 35.30 8.45 15.61
N PHE A 155 35.26 9.27 14.55
CA PHE A 155 36.45 9.80 13.87
C PHE A 155 36.76 11.27 14.17
N LEU A 156 35.87 11.96 14.89
CA LEU A 156 36.03 13.36 15.30
C LEU A 156 36.66 13.43 16.69
#